data_AF-A0A285EJC7-F1
#
_entry.id   AF-A0A285EJC7-F1
#
_cell.length_a   1.000
_cell.length_b   1.000
_cell.length_c   1.000
_cell.angle_alpha   90.00
_cell.angle_beta   90.00
_cell.angle_gamma   90.00
#
_symmetry.space_group_name_H-M   'P 1'
#
loop_
_entity.id
_entity.type
_entity.pdbx_description
1 polymer ?
#
loop_
_entity_poly.entity_id
_entity_poly.type
_entity_poly.pdbx_seq_one_letter_code
_entity_poly.pdbx_strand_id
1 'polypeptide(L)'
;MAAVWIQSVHNLHCPTCGSRLVEQAGRYAVPHRPGPVYVGEVGTLTCRSGHALPDRVELYAYRDRRGLPPQTPVREVAPPR
;
A
#
# COMPACT_ATOMS: atom_id res chain seq x y z
N MET A 1 -6.45 -12.74 -13.34
CA MET A 1 -5.84 -11.87 -12.32
C MET A 1 -5.20 -10.71 -13.06
N ALA A 2 -5.49 -9.47 -12.69
CA ALA A 2 -4.82 -8.30 -13.25
C ALA A 2 -3.84 -7.74 -12.21
N ALA A 3 -2.61 -7.47 -12.61
CA ALA A 3 -1.63 -6.77 -11.79
C ALA A 3 -1.91 -5.27 -11.87
N VAL A 4 -2.15 -4.64 -10.73
CA VAL A 4 -2.45 -3.20 -10.61
C VAL A 4 -1.57 -2.58 -9.54
N TRP A 5 -1.43 -1.26 -9.57
CA TRP A 5 -0.82 -0.52 -8.46
C TRP A 5 -1.92 0.03 -7.55
N ILE A 6 -1.71 -0.09 -6.25
CA ILE A 6 -2.66 0.37 -5.24
C ILE A 6 -1.97 1.14 -4.13
N GLN A 7 -2.75 1.91 -3.38
CA GLN A 7 -2.29 2.40 -2.08
C GLN A 7 -2.12 1.24 -1.09
N SER A 8 -1.10 1.33 -0.23
CA SER A 8 -0.71 0.24 0.67
C SER A 8 -1.88 -0.33 1.46
N VAL A 9 -2.12 -1.64 1.35
CA VAL A 9 -3.19 -2.36 2.06
C VAL A 9 -3.05 -2.21 3.57
N HIS A 10 -1.82 -2.16 4.06
CA HIS A 10 -1.45 -2.03 5.46
C HIS A 10 -1.39 -0.58 5.97
N ASN A 11 -1.87 0.37 5.17
CA ASN A 11 -1.85 1.79 5.47
C ASN A 11 -0.45 2.30 5.87
N LEU A 12 0.58 1.83 5.17
CA LEU A 12 1.96 2.25 5.42
C LEU A 12 2.24 3.59 4.73
N HIS A 13 3.04 4.42 5.40
CA HIS A 13 3.41 5.75 4.94
C HIS A 13 4.93 5.91 4.90
N CYS A 14 5.41 6.70 3.95
CA CYS A 14 6.82 7.08 3.87
C CYS A 14 7.18 7.94 5.10
N PRO A 15 8.19 7.57 5.89
CA PRO A 15 8.60 8.38 7.05
C PRO A 15 9.16 9.76 6.68
N THR A 16 9.68 9.93 5.46
CA THR A 16 10.30 11.17 4.97
C THR A 16 9.26 12.21 4.56
N CYS A 17 8.29 11.85 3.72
CA CYS A 17 7.31 12.82 3.19
C CYS A 17 5.88 12.58 3.70
N GLY A 18 5.65 11.55 4.51
CA GLY A 18 4.34 11.23 5.08
C GLY A 18 3.30 10.73 4.08
N SER A 19 3.63 10.60 2.79
CA SER A 19 2.70 10.08 1.78
C SER A 19 2.42 8.60 2.00
N ARG A 20 1.18 8.16 1.79
CA ARG A 20 0.84 6.73 1.80
C ARG A 20 1.62 6.02 0.70
N LEU A 21 2.28 4.92 1.05
CA LEU A 21 3.03 4.10 0.11
C LEU A 21 2.09 3.45 -0.90
N VAL A 22 2.66 3.06 -2.04
CA VAL A 22 1.97 2.26 -3.05
C VAL A 22 2.67 0.93 -3.22
N GLU A 23 1.93 -0.08 -3.65
CA GLU A 23 2.44 -1.43 -3.91
C GLU A 23 1.73 -2.02 -5.12
N GLN A 24 2.38 -2.98 -5.78
CA GLN A 24 1.70 -3.83 -6.75
C GLN A 24 0.76 -4.77 -6.01
N ALA A 25 -0.33 -5.12 -6.67
CA ALA A 25 -1.31 -6.04 -6.11
C ALA A 25 -2.01 -6.85 -7.20
N GLY A 26 -2.36 -8.07 -6.82
CA GLY A 26 -3.34 -8.86 -7.54
C GLY A 26 -4.75 -8.32 -7.30
N ARG A 27 -5.47 -8.01 -8.39
CA ARG A 27 -6.89 -7.66 -8.36
C ARG A 27 -7.75 -8.89 -8.65
N TYR A 28 -8.65 -9.21 -7.72
CA TYR A 28 -9.55 -10.37 -7.79
C TYR A 28 -11.01 -9.94 -7.74
N ALA A 29 -11.80 -10.36 -8.73
CA ALA A 29 -13.25 -10.27 -8.67
C ALA A 29 -13.79 -11.49 -7.90
N VAL A 30 -14.42 -11.26 -6.76
CA VAL A 30 -14.97 -12.33 -5.91
C VAL A 30 -16.49 -12.32 -6.04
N PRO A 31 -17.14 -13.45 -6.39
CA PRO A 31 -18.60 -13.53 -6.42
C PRO A 31 -19.22 -13.06 -5.11
N HIS A 32 -20.34 -12.34 -5.19
CA HIS A 32 -21.08 -11.80 -4.04
C HIS A 32 -20.36 -10.73 -3.20
N ARG A 33 -19.20 -10.22 -3.63
CA ARG A 33 -18.59 -9.02 -3.05
C ARG A 33 -18.93 -7.79 -3.89
N PRO A 34 -19.26 -6.64 -3.26
CA PRO A 34 -19.61 -5.42 -3.99
C PRO A 34 -18.43 -4.77 -4.73
N GLY A 35 -17.19 -5.19 -4.44
CA GLY A 35 -15.99 -4.66 -5.07
C GLY A 35 -14.86 -5.69 -5.15
N PRO A 36 -13.80 -5.40 -5.92
CA PRO A 36 -12.65 -6.26 -6.03
C PRO A 36 -11.91 -6.39 -4.69
N VAL A 37 -11.29 -7.55 -4.48
CA VAL A 37 -10.33 -7.79 -3.41
C VAL A 37 -8.93 -7.59 -3.96
N TYR A 38 -8.07 -6.92 -3.19
CA TYR A 38 -6.67 -6.71 -3.53
C TYR A 38 -5.77 -7.50 -2.58
N VAL A 39 -4.75 -8.13 -3.15
CA VAL A 39 -3.70 -8.81 -2.40
C VAL A 39 -2.38 -8.11 -2.76
N GLY A 40 -1.83 -7.35 -1.82
CA GLY A 40 -0.58 -6.61 -1.99
C GLY A 40 0.62 -7.56 -2.13
N GLU A 41 1.51 -7.24 -3.06
CA GLU A 41 2.72 -8.00 -3.33
C GLU A 41 3.86 -7.50 -2.43
N VAL A 42 4.32 -8.39 -1.54
CA VAL A 42 5.41 -8.10 -0.60
C VAL A 42 6.66 -7.66 -1.35
N GLY A 43 7.28 -6.56 -0.91
CA GLY A 43 8.51 -6.04 -1.48
C GLY A 43 8.33 -5.05 -2.62
N THR A 44 7.08 -4.81 -3.07
CA THR A 44 6.77 -3.81 -4.11
C THR A 44 6.40 -2.43 -3.53
N LEU A 45 6.50 -2.28 -2.20
CA LEU A 45 6.25 -1.01 -1.51
C LEU A 45 7.21 0.06 -2.01
N THR A 46 6.66 1.19 -2.43
CA THR A 46 7.42 2.33 -2.91
C THR A 46 6.79 3.66 -2.53
N CYS A 47 7.65 4.67 -2.34
CA CYS A 47 7.24 6.05 -2.20
C CYS A 47 7.11 6.68 -3.58
N ARG A 48 5.96 7.28 -3.89
CA ARG A 48 5.75 7.97 -5.19
C ARG A 48 6.68 9.17 -5.41
N SER A 49 7.30 9.70 -4.36
CA SER A 49 8.32 10.75 -4.44
C SER A 49 9.74 10.20 -4.64
N GLY A 50 9.93 8.87 -4.71
CA GLY A 50 11.25 8.25 -4.92
C GLY A 50 12.13 8.17 -3.67
N HIS A 51 11.61 8.45 -2.47
CA HIS A 51 12.38 8.30 -1.23
C HIS A 51 12.71 6.83 -0.96
N ALA A 52 13.95 6.57 -0.55
CA ALA A 52 14.35 5.28 -0.04
C ALA A 52 13.49 4.92 1.19
N LEU A 53 13.00 3.68 1.22
CA LEU A 53 12.20 3.19 2.32
C LEU A 53 13.06 2.44 3.32
N PRO A 54 12.80 2.62 4.63
CA PRO A 54 13.35 1.72 5.62
C PRO A 54 12.73 0.32 5.50
N ASP A 55 13.21 -0.61 6.31
CA ASP A 55 12.64 -1.95 6.33
C ASP A 55 11.16 -1.95 6.77
N ARG A 56 10.53 -3.11 6.58
CA ARG A 56 9.11 -3.27 6.84
C ARG A 56 8.75 -3.12 8.33
N VAL A 57 9.63 -3.53 9.25
CA VAL A 57 9.38 -3.43 10.70
C VAL A 57 9.31 -1.96 11.10
N GLU A 58 10.24 -1.14 10.61
CA GLU A 58 10.26 0.29 10.86
C GLU A 58 9.05 1.01 10.26
N LEU A 59 8.58 0.60 9.07
CA LEU A 59 7.37 1.15 8.46
C LEU A 59 6.12 0.88 9.32
N TYR A 60 5.98 -0.34 9.86
CA TYR A 60 4.87 -0.66 10.78
C TYR A 60 4.97 0.14 12.08
N ALA A 61 6.16 0.21 12.68
CA ALA A 61 6.38 1.01 13.88
C ALA A 61 6.09 2.50 13.64
N TYR A 62 6.41 3.03 12.46
CA TYR A 62 6.07 4.40 12.07
C TYR A 62 4.56 4.63 11.98
N ARG A 63 3.82 3.71 11.34
CA ARG A 63 2.34 3.76 11.29
C ARG A 63 1.73 3.76 12.70
N ASP A 64 2.21 2.88 13.56
CA ASP A 64 1.67 2.71 14.91
C ASP A 64 1.99 3.94 15.79
N ARG A 65 3.20 4.50 15.71
CA ARG A 65 3.55 5.78 16.36
C ARG A 65 2.69 6.95 15.88
N ARG A 66 2.23 6.91 14.63
CA ARG A 66 1.32 7.92 14.06
C ARG A 66 -0.15 7.69 14.46
N GLY A 67 -0.47 6.60 15.15
CA GLY A 67 -1.85 6.24 15.51
C GLY A 67 -2.73 5.96 14.29
N LEU A 68 -2.13 5.58 13.16
CA LEU A 68 -2.88 5.29 11.94
C LEU A 68 -3.51 3.89 12.03
N PRO A 69 -4.74 3.70 11.53
CA PRO A 69 -5.39 2.39 11.58
C PRO A 69 -4.59 1.37 10.74
N PRO A 70 -4.55 0.08 11.15
CA PRO A 70 -3.80 -0.95 10.44
C PRO A 70 -4.25 -1.18 8.99
N GLN A 71 -5.50 -0.84 8.70
CA GLN A 71 -6.09 -0.90 7.37
C GLN A 71 -6.87 0.39 7.11
N THR A 72 -6.90 0.82 5.85
CA THR A 72 -7.72 1.93 5.39
C THR A 72 -8.10 1.68 3.93
N PRO A 73 -9.23 2.23 3.42
CA PRO A 73 -9.69 1.94 2.06
C PRO A 73 -8.57 2.09 1.03
N VAL A 74 -8.42 1.05 0.22
CA VAL A 74 -7.42 0.98 -0.85
C VAL A 74 -7.97 1.67 -2.08
N ARG A 75 -7.09 2.34 -2.82
CA ARG A 75 -7.39 2.92 -4.14
C ARG A 75 -6.38 2.42 -5.15
N GLU A 76 -6.86 2.04 -6.34
CA GLU A 76 -5.98 1.84 -7.50
C GLU A 76 -5.34 3.17 -7.89
N VAL A 77 -4.08 3.12 -8.29
CA VAL A 77 -3.28 4.29 -8.68
C VAL A 77 -2.51 3.99 -9.97
N ALA A 78 -2.05 5.04 -10.65
CA ALA A 78 -1.12 4.86 -11.75
C ALA A 78 0.22 4.27 -11.24
N PRO A 79 0.93 3.49 -12.07
CA PRO A 79 2.28 3.02 -11.75
C PRO A 79 3.21 4.17 -11.32
N PRO A 80 4.05 3.97 -10.30
CA PRO A 80 5.11 4.91 -9.95
C PRO A 80 6.12 4.99 -11.11
N ARG A 81 6.70 6.18 -11.30
CA ARG A 81 7.72 6.43 -12.33
C ARG A 81 9.11 6.09 -11.82
#